data_AF-A0A537A4J8-F1
#
_entry.id   AF-A0A537A4J8-F1
#
_cell.length_a   1.000
_cell.length_b   1.000
_cell.length_c   1.000
_cell.angle_alpha   90.00
_cell.angle_beta   90.00
_cell.angle_gamma   90.00
#
_symmetry.space_group_name_H-M   'P 1'
#
loop_
_entity.id
_entity.type
_entity.pdbx_description
1 polymer ?
#
loop_
_entity_poly.entity_id
_entity_poly.type
_entity_poly.pdbx_seq_one_letter_code
_entity_poly.pdbx_strand_id
1 'polypeptide(L)' 'MVRVYVAEAGSSPVRINIVSPGPTRTEMRARAAPEEDPMTIKAPDAVAPLFVKLAAPECTLQGQWIDADEWLSGKFKL' A
#
# COMPACT_ATOMS: atom_id res chain seq x y z
N MET A 1 8.68 -8.09 9.72
CA MET A 1 8.10 -9.27 9.04
C MET A 1 8.44 -9.32 7.56
N VAL A 2 8.04 -8.35 6.72
CA VAL A 2 8.33 -8.43 5.26
C VAL A 2 9.81 -8.60 4.90
N ARG A 3 10.74 -7.92 5.59
CA ARG A 3 12.19 -8.10 5.32
C ARG A 3 12.67 -9.53 5.55
N VAL A 4 12.09 -10.24 6.51
CA VAL A 4 12.40 -11.67 6.77
C VAL A 4 11.82 -12.52 5.65
N TYR A 5 10.57 -12.28 5.26
CA TYR A 5 9.95 -13.03 4.16
C TYR A 5 10.69 -12.84 2.82
N VAL A 6 11.20 -11.63 2.56
CA VAL A 6 12.09 -11.36 1.41
C VAL A 6 13.36 -12.21 1.48
N ALA A 7 13.97 -12.35 2.66
CA ALA A 7 15.15 -13.19 2.84
C ALA A 7 14.83 -14.69 2.66
N GLU A 8 13.69 -15.15 3.19
CA GLU A 8 13.21 -16.54 3.05
C GLU A 8 12.85 -16.90 1.60
N ALA A 9 12.34 -15.94 0.84
CA ALA A 9 11.99 -16.14 -0.57
C ALA A 9 13.22 -16.41 -1.46
N GLY A 10 14.43 -15.99 -1.05
CA GLY A 10 15.67 -16.25 -1.77
C GLY A 10 15.58 -15.86 -3.24
N SER A 11 15.78 -16.84 -4.13
CA SER A 11 15.75 -16.68 -5.60
C SER A 11 14.36 -16.81 -6.22
N SER A 12 13.31 -16.95 -5.41
CA SER A 12 11.93 -17.08 -5.89
C SER A 12 11.52 -15.86 -6.73
N PRO A 13 10.66 -16.04 -7.75
CA PRO A 13 10.12 -14.92 -8.52
C PRO A 13 9.10 -14.08 -7.73
N VAL A 14 8.73 -14.47 -6.50
CA VAL A 14 7.74 -13.76 -5.67
C VAL A 14 8.26 -12.38 -5.23
N ARG A 15 7.47 -11.34 -5.51
CA ARG A 15 7.70 -9.96 -5.04
C ARG A 15 6.92 -9.69 -3.76
N ILE A 16 7.57 -9.09 -2.77
CA ILE A 16 7.07 -8.92 -1.42
C ILE A 16 7.34 -7.48 -0.99
N ASN A 17 6.28 -6.71 -0.77
CA ASN A 17 6.34 -5.31 -0.37
C ASN A 17 5.29 -5.04 0.73
N ILE A 18 5.43 -3.94 1.46
CA ILE A 18 4.41 -3.42 2.37
C ILE A 18 3.77 -2.20 1.76
N VAL A 19 2.44 -2.13 1.83
CA VAL A 19 1.67 -0.91 1.54
C VAL A 19 1.07 -0.38 2.83
N SER A 20 1.40 0.87 3.17
CA SER A 20 0.65 1.67 4.12
C SER A 20 -0.42 2.44 3.35
N PRO A 21 -1.72 2.10 3.48
CA PRO A 21 -2.77 2.77 2.73
C PRO A 21 -3.06 4.20 3.22
N GLY A 22 -2.54 4.59 4.38
CA GLY A 22 -2.93 5.84 5.06
C GLY A 22 -4.42 5.87 5.44
N PRO A 23 -4.94 7.03 5.88
CA PRO A 23 -6.36 7.20 6.18
C PRO A 23 -7.20 6.87 4.93
N THR A 24 -8.07 5.88 5.05
CA THR A 24 -8.92 5.40 3.95
C THR A 24 -10.32 5.16 4.48
N ARG A 25 -11.33 5.71 3.78
CA ARG A 25 -12.74 5.64 4.16
C ARG A 25 -13.25 4.19 4.16
N THR A 26 -13.17 3.57 5.33
CA THR A 26 -13.53 2.16 5.59
C THR A 26 -14.20 2.07 6.96
N GLU A 27 -14.96 1.00 7.21
CA GLU A 27 -15.52 0.74 8.54
C GLU A 27 -14.44 0.57 9.62
N MET A 28 -13.31 -0.05 9.26
CA MET A 28 -12.17 -0.19 10.16
C MET A 28 -11.65 1.19 10.61
N ARG A 29 -11.51 2.15 9.68
CA ARG A 29 -11.07 3.51 10.02
C ARG A 29 -12.10 4.25 10.86
N ALA A 30 -13.39 4.15 10.52
CA ALA A 30 -14.46 4.77 11.29
C ALA A 30 -14.49 4.29 12.75
N ARG A 31 -14.20 3.00 12.99
CA ARG A 31 -14.07 2.47 14.37
C ARG A 31 -12.78 2.93 15.06
N ALA A 32 -11.69 3.08 14.31
CA ALA A 32 -10.38 3.49 14.86
C ALA A 32 -10.28 5.01 15.13
N ALA A 33 -11.03 5.83 14.40
CA ALA A 33 -11.06 7.29 14.53
C ALA A 33 -12.51 7.82 14.37
N PRO A 34 -13.37 7.68 15.39
CA PRO A 34 -14.80 7.99 15.28
C PRO A 34 -15.14 9.47 15.03
N GLU A 35 -14.28 10.38 15.48
CA GLU A 35 -14.48 11.83 15.36
C GLU A 35 -14.00 12.40 14.00
N GLU A 36 -13.35 11.58 13.17
CA GLU A 36 -12.88 11.99 11.84
C GLU A 36 -14.04 11.96 10.83
N ASP A 37 -14.27 13.07 10.12
CA ASP A 37 -15.27 13.10 9.03
C ASP A 37 -14.81 12.18 7.87
N PRO A 38 -15.55 11.10 7.55
CA PRO A 38 -15.17 10.18 6.48
C PRO A 38 -15.06 10.84 5.10
N MET A 39 -15.75 11.96 4.86
CA MET A 39 -15.72 12.67 3.59
C MET A 39 -14.44 13.49 3.38
N THR A 40 -13.62 13.65 4.42
CA THR A 40 -12.33 14.35 4.34
C THR A 40 -11.16 13.45 3.97
N ILE A 41 -11.36 12.12 3.98
CA ILE A 41 -10.31 11.13 3.67
C ILE A 41 -10.64 10.38 2.37
N LYS A 42 -9.60 9.87 1.70
CA LYS A 42 -9.73 9.23 0.39
C LYS A 42 -10.57 7.95 0.43
N ALA A 43 -11.24 7.67 -0.68
CA ALA A 43 -11.94 6.42 -0.91
C ALA A 43 -10.95 5.25 -1.10
N PRO A 44 -11.35 4.00 -0.80
CA PRO A 44 -10.54 2.81 -1.11
C PRO A 44 -10.14 2.72 -2.59
N ASP A 45 -11.03 3.14 -3.50
CA ASP A 45 -10.79 3.13 -4.96
C ASP A 45 -9.61 4.00 -5.38
N ALA A 46 -9.25 5.02 -4.58
CA ALA A 46 -8.07 5.82 -4.85
C ALA A 46 -6.77 5.02 -4.62
N VAL A 47 -6.76 4.10 -3.66
CA VAL A 47 -5.57 3.28 -3.32
C VAL A 47 -5.49 2.02 -4.17
N ALA A 48 -6.62 1.49 -4.65
CA ALA A 48 -6.68 0.25 -5.42
C ALA A 48 -5.68 0.15 -6.59
N PRO A 49 -5.43 1.22 -7.39
CA PRO A 49 -4.45 1.16 -8.48
C PRO A 49 -3.02 0.83 -8.03
N LEU A 50 -2.61 1.22 -6.81
CA LEU A 50 -1.30 0.87 -6.28
C LEU A 50 -1.14 -0.65 -6.13
N PHE A 51 -2.16 -1.32 -5.60
CA PHE A 51 -2.15 -2.77 -5.46
C PHE A 51 -2.07 -3.47 -6.81
N VAL A 52 -2.82 -3.00 -7.81
CA VAL A 52 -2.77 -3.53 -9.17
C VAL A 52 -1.38 -3.36 -9.77
N LYS A 53 -0.75 -2.19 -9.62
CA LYS A 53 0.61 -1.97 -10.12
C LYS A 53 1.65 -2.86 -9.45
N LEU A 54 1.52 -3.11 -8.15
CA LEU A 54 2.44 -3.99 -7.43
C LEU A 54 2.28 -5.47 -7.79
N ALA A 55 1.08 -5.87 -8.21
CA ALA A 55 0.77 -7.23 -8.66
C ALA A 55 1.08 -7.44 -10.16
N ALA A 56 1.32 -6.37 -10.91
CA ALA A 56 1.61 -6.44 -12.33
C ALA A 56 2.99 -7.09 -12.60
N PRO A 57 3.15 -7.88 -13.68
CA PRO A 57 4.43 -8.53 -14.00
C PRO A 57 5.61 -7.56 -14.18
N GLU A 58 5.33 -6.31 -14.52
CA GLU A 58 6.33 -5.26 -14.75
C GLU A 58 6.91 -4.72 -13.43
N CYS A 59 6.28 -5.00 -12.29
CA CYS A 59 6.76 -4.56 -10.99
C CYS A 59 8.05 -5.28 -10.59
N THR A 60 9.13 -4.52 -10.45
CA THR A 60 10.44 -5.03 -10.01
C THR A 60 10.74 -4.73 -8.55
N LEU A 61 9.81 -4.08 -7.83
CA LEU A 61 10.03 -3.68 -6.44
C LEU A 61 10.07 -4.89 -5.50
N GLN A 62 11.00 -4.85 -4.54
CA GLN A 62 11.17 -5.87 -3.52
C GLN A 62 11.53 -5.23 -2.17
N GLY A 63 10.89 -5.70 -1.11
CA GLY A 63 11.16 -5.27 0.27
C GLY A 63 10.85 -3.80 0.56
N GLN A 64 10.09 -3.13 -0.31
CA GLN A 64 9.76 -1.72 -0.14
C GLN A 64 8.64 -1.53 0.89
N TRP A 65 8.70 -0.41 1.62
CA TRP A 65 7.59 0.11 2.40
C TRP A 65 7.03 1.32 1.67
N ILE A 66 5.81 1.21 1.18
CA ILE A 66 5.21 2.17 0.26
C ILE A 66 4.06 2.87 0.98
N ASP A 67 4.16 4.19 1.10
CA ASP A 67 3.06 5.02 1.56
C ASP A 67 2.15 5.39 0.37
N ALA A 68 0.87 5.07 0.48
CA ALA A 68 -0.09 5.32 -0.59
C ALA A 68 -0.33 6.81 -0.84
N ASP A 69 -0.24 7.67 0.16
CA ASP A 69 -0.46 9.12 0.01
C ASP A 69 0.75 9.79 -0.67
N GLU A 70 1.97 9.33 -0.38
CA GLU A 70 3.17 9.75 -1.11
C GLU A 70 3.14 9.28 -2.57
N TRP A 71 2.66 8.07 -2.82
CA TRP A 71 2.49 7.54 -4.17
C TRP A 71 1.42 8.30 -4.96
N LEU A 72 0.26 8.58 -4.34
CA LEU A 72 -0.82 9.35 -4.95
C LEU A 72 -0.43 10.80 -5.26
N SER A 73 0.40 11.42 -4.41
CA SER A 73 0.94 12.76 -4.65
C SER A 73 2.11 12.78 -5.65
N GLY A 74 2.54 11.61 -6.15
CA GLY A 74 3.63 11.48 -7.11
C GLY A 74 5.03 11.68 -6.54
N LYS A 75 5.16 11.81 -5.21
CA LYS A 75 6.44 11.94 -4.51
C LYS A 75 7.21 10.62 -4.51
N PHE A 76 6.50 9.50 -4.55
CA PHE A 76 7.07 8.16 -4.72
C PHE A 76 6.67 7.59 -6.09
N LYS A 77 7.65 7.10 -6.84
CA LYS A 77 7.45 6.43 -8.13
C LYS A 77 7.85 4.96 -8.01
N LEU A 78 7.02 4.08 -8.57
CA LEU A 78 7.28 2.66 -8.68
C LEU A 78 8.37 2.36 -9.71
#